data_AF-A0A7R9MIM4-F1
#
_entry.id   AF-A0A7R9MIM4-F1
#
_cell.length_a   1.000
_cell.length_b   1.000
_cell.length_c   1.000
_cell.angle_alpha   90.00
_cell.angle_beta   90.00
_cell.angle_gamma   90.00
#
_symmetry.space_group_name_H-M   'P 1'
#
loop_
_entity.id
_entity.type
_entity.pdbx_description
1 polymer ?
#
loop_
_entity_poly.entity_id
_entity_poly.type
_entity_poly.pdbx_seq_one_letter_code
_entity_poly.pdbx_strand_id
1 'polypeptide(L)'
;TAVKVGLWLTAIFVGLVFGKYILHHIILRRVLRLKMFRDECGTWMVMFASVFISCYFFSFIYNFLLVWANPKAEELLINSYMGMTYASFMKVAACGTWLGDFFTAWMITDMMLQDNLYPGWAQTLRSFWHKHTTTRICVFWTGALVIAALVITLIVTDKISWDNLNKDFIASTELSRAFLASSILVMDLLIVMQDWDFPHFVCDLNIKLPGLVQSSYTLKFFKKSLKFPEMVFNITGKWFNYGIIVGVMMLDLNMWK
;
A
#
# COMPACT_ATOMS: atom_id res chain seq x y z
N THR A 1 -27.68 -9.35 -2.34
CA THR A 1 -26.30 -9.67 -1.88
C THR A 1 -25.44 -10.32 -2.96
N ALA A 2 -25.88 -11.41 -3.61
CA ALA A 2 -25.09 -12.09 -4.66
C ALA A 2 -24.69 -11.18 -5.84
N VAL A 3 -25.63 -10.35 -6.33
CA VAL A 3 -25.36 -9.38 -7.42
C VAL A 3 -24.31 -8.35 -7.01
N LYS A 4 -24.37 -7.85 -5.78
CA LYS A 4 -23.39 -6.89 -5.24
C LYS A 4 -21.99 -7.50 -5.19
N VAL A 5 -21.87 -8.72 -4.66
CA VAL A 5 -20.58 -9.45 -4.61
C VAL A 5 -20.06 -9.74 -6.00
N GLY A 6 -20.91 -10.22 -6.91
CA GLY A 6 -20.55 -10.47 -8.30
C GLY A 6 -20.04 -9.22 -9.00
N LEU A 7 -20.74 -8.09 -8.82
CA LEU A 7 -20.36 -6.82 -9.43
C LEU A 7 -19.02 -6.29 -8.88
N TRP A 8 -18.76 -6.46 -7.59
CA TRP A 8 -17.48 -6.10 -6.97
C TRP A 8 -16.33 -6.97 -7.47
N LEU A 9 -16.54 -8.29 -7.58
CA LEU A 9 -15.55 -9.19 -8.16
C LEU A 9 -15.26 -8.85 -9.63
N THR A 10 -16.29 -8.49 -10.40
CA THR A 10 -16.09 -8.02 -11.78
C THR A 10 -15.35 -6.70 -11.84
N ALA A 11 -15.62 -5.76 -10.92
CA ALA A 11 -14.90 -4.49 -10.84
C ALA A 11 -13.41 -4.71 -10.54
N ILE A 12 -13.10 -5.61 -9.61
CA ILE A 12 -11.70 -5.98 -9.31
C ILE A 12 -11.04 -6.57 -10.55
N PHE A 13 -11.68 -7.52 -11.23
CA PHE A 13 -11.12 -8.14 -12.43
C PHE A 13 -10.91 -7.12 -13.55
N VAL A 14 -11.90 -6.27 -13.83
CA VAL A 14 -11.81 -5.21 -14.84
C VAL A 14 -10.71 -4.22 -14.49
N GLY A 15 -10.63 -3.79 -13.23
CA GLY A 15 -9.56 -2.94 -12.72
C GLY A 15 -8.19 -3.54 -13.00
N LEU A 16 -7.95 -4.80 -12.59
CA LEU A 16 -6.69 -5.49 -12.83
C LEU A 16 -6.32 -5.52 -14.33
N VAL A 17 -7.23 -5.93 -15.20
CA VAL A 17 -6.99 -6.01 -16.65
C VAL A 17 -6.74 -4.61 -17.25
N PHE A 18 -7.55 -3.63 -16.88
CA PHE A 18 -7.43 -2.24 -17.33
C PHE A 18 -6.10 -1.62 -16.89
N GLY A 19 -5.72 -1.80 -15.63
CA GLY A 19 -4.47 -1.31 -15.07
C GLY A 19 -3.25 -1.89 -15.79
N LYS A 20 -3.26 -3.18 -16.10
CA LYS A 20 -2.16 -3.82 -16.81
C LYS A 20 -2.04 -3.38 -18.27
N TYR A 21 -3.09 -3.56 -19.06
CA TYR A 21 -2.98 -3.40 -20.51
C TYR A 21 -3.11 -1.93 -20.95
N ILE A 22 -3.95 -1.14 -20.29
CA ILE A 22 -4.21 0.23 -20.70
C ILE A 22 -3.29 1.19 -19.94
N LEU A 23 -3.38 1.23 -18.61
CA LEU A 23 -2.58 2.20 -17.85
C LEU A 23 -1.09 1.91 -17.96
N HIS A 24 -0.65 0.68 -17.67
CA HIS A 24 0.77 0.35 -17.68
C HIS A 24 1.37 0.24 -19.09
N HIS A 25 0.86 -0.68 -19.93
CA HIS A 25 1.47 -0.92 -21.24
C HIS A 25 1.24 0.20 -22.26
N ILE A 26 0.04 0.80 -22.33
CA ILE A 26 -0.26 1.85 -23.31
C ILE A 26 0.15 3.22 -22.77
N ILE A 27 -0.43 3.68 -21.66
CA ILE A 27 -0.24 5.05 -21.20
C ILE A 27 1.18 5.27 -20.67
N LEU A 28 1.58 4.51 -19.65
CA LEU A 28 2.85 4.75 -18.95
C LEU A 28 4.06 4.35 -19.82
N ARG A 29 3.99 3.20 -20.49
CA ARG A 29 5.12 2.69 -21.29
C ARG A 29 5.16 3.23 -22.72
N ARG A 30 4.05 3.25 -23.46
CA ARG A 30 4.07 3.62 -24.90
C ARG A 30 3.90 5.13 -25.13
N VAL A 31 2.95 5.76 -24.43
CA VAL A 31 2.64 7.20 -24.60
C VAL A 31 3.64 8.05 -23.83
N LEU A 32 3.76 7.84 -22.52
CA LEU A 32 4.64 8.65 -21.64
C LEU A 32 6.09 8.19 -21.63
N ARG A 33 6.38 6.97 -22.12
CA ARG A 33 7.73 6.40 -22.25
C ARG A 33 8.56 6.48 -20.96
N LEU A 34 7.90 6.26 -19.83
CA LEU A 34 8.53 6.33 -18.51
C LEU A 34 9.46 5.14 -18.31
N LYS A 35 10.77 5.41 -18.14
CA LYS A 35 11.79 4.38 -17.95
C LYS A 35 11.54 3.47 -16.74
N MET A 36 10.87 3.98 -15.70
CA MET A 36 10.55 3.20 -14.48
C MET A 36 9.61 2.01 -14.73
N PHE A 37 8.76 2.08 -15.76
CA PHE A 37 7.78 1.05 -16.12
C PHE A 37 8.22 0.20 -17.31
N ARG A 38 9.54 0.07 -17.50
CA ARG A 38 10.11 -0.82 -18.52
C ARG A 38 9.80 -2.27 -18.16
N ASP A 39 9.43 -3.06 -19.17
CA ASP A 39 8.99 -4.44 -19.00
C ASP A 39 7.93 -4.55 -17.89
N GLU A 40 7.80 -5.66 -17.18
CA GLU A 40 6.72 -5.84 -16.20
C GLU A 40 6.96 -5.12 -14.85
N CYS A 41 7.95 -4.22 -14.75
CA CYS A 41 8.24 -3.47 -13.52
C CYS A 41 7.11 -2.49 -13.17
N GLY A 42 6.72 -2.47 -11.89
CA GLY A 42 5.66 -1.58 -11.38
C GLY A 42 4.23 -1.94 -11.81
N THR A 43 4.04 -2.97 -12.64
CA THR A 43 2.73 -3.38 -13.15
C THR A 43 1.75 -3.68 -12.00
N TRP A 44 2.21 -4.38 -10.97
CA TRP A 44 1.37 -4.75 -9.82
C TRP A 44 0.76 -3.53 -9.12
N MET A 45 1.54 -2.45 -8.96
CA MET A 45 1.11 -1.23 -8.28
C MET A 45 0.08 -0.48 -9.11
N VAL A 46 0.30 -0.39 -10.42
CA VAL A 46 -0.67 0.23 -11.35
C VAL A 46 -1.98 -0.55 -11.38
N MET A 47 -1.90 -1.89 -11.39
CA MET A 47 -3.06 -2.76 -11.29
C MET A 47 -3.81 -2.54 -9.96
N PHE A 48 -3.11 -2.50 -8.84
CA PHE A 48 -3.70 -2.23 -7.53
C PHE A 48 -4.42 -0.88 -7.48
N ALA A 49 -3.76 0.20 -7.92
CA ALA A 49 -4.37 1.54 -7.97
C ALA A 49 -5.62 1.57 -8.87
N SER A 50 -5.58 0.91 -10.02
CA SER A 50 -6.70 0.86 -10.96
C SER A 50 -7.92 0.10 -10.43
N VAL A 51 -7.73 -0.83 -9.48
CA VAL A 51 -8.85 -1.53 -8.82
C VAL A 51 -9.69 -0.56 -8.01
N PHE A 52 -9.10 0.39 -7.27
CA PHE A 52 -9.88 1.40 -6.53
C PHE A 52 -10.71 2.27 -7.47
N ILE A 53 -10.11 2.72 -8.58
CA ILE A 53 -10.79 3.51 -9.60
C ILE A 53 -11.95 2.70 -10.20
N SER A 54 -11.71 1.42 -10.53
CA SER A 54 -12.75 0.56 -11.10
C SER A 54 -13.89 0.31 -10.11
N CYS A 55 -13.59 -0.01 -8.85
CA CYS A 55 -14.59 -0.20 -7.80
C CYS A 55 -15.45 1.07 -7.61
N TYR A 56 -14.84 2.26 -7.68
CA TYR A 56 -15.56 3.52 -7.63
C TYR A 56 -16.55 3.66 -8.80
N PHE A 57 -16.11 3.47 -10.05
CA PHE A 57 -17.02 3.53 -11.21
C PHE A 57 -18.12 2.46 -11.18
N PHE A 58 -17.78 1.24 -10.79
CA PHE A 58 -18.74 0.16 -10.67
C PHE A 58 -19.77 0.40 -9.55
N SER A 59 -19.44 1.17 -8.51
CA SER A 59 -20.42 1.59 -7.51
C SER A 59 -21.55 2.46 -8.12
N PHE A 60 -21.22 3.34 -9.08
CA PHE A 60 -22.22 4.11 -9.83
C PHE A 60 -23.04 3.23 -10.76
N ILE A 61 -22.39 2.29 -11.46
CA ILE A 61 -23.08 1.34 -12.34
C ILE A 61 -24.07 0.50 -11.51
N TYR A 62 -23.65 0.02 -10.34
CA TYR A 62 -24.53 -0.71 -9.42
C TYR A 62 -25.73 0.13 -9.01
N ASN A 63 -25.52 1.37 -8.58
CA ASN A 63 -26.61 2.27 -8.19
C ASN A 63 -27.56 2.52 -9.36
N PHE A 64 -27.04 2.76 -10.57
CA PHE A 64 -27.83 2.96 -11.78
C PHE A 64 -28.69 1.73 -12.12
N LEU A 65 -28.08 0.54 -12.14
CA LEU A 65 -28.79 -0.71 -12.41
C LEU A 65 -29.86 -1.01 -11.35
N LEU A 66 -29.57 -0.67 -10.09
CA LEU A 66 -30.50 -0.88 -8.97
C LEU A 66 -31.74 0.02 -9.11
N VAL A 67 -31.57 1.32 -9.38
CA VAL A 67 -32.68 2.27 -9.58
C VAL A 67 -33.49 1.90 -10.82
N TRP A 68 -32.82 1.50 -11.90
CA TRP A 68 -33.49 1.08 -13.13
C TRP A 68 -34.32 -0.19 -12.94
N ALA A 69 -33.79 -1.19 -12.23
CA ALA A 69 -34.47 -2.46 -12.04
C ALA A 69 -35.56 -2.41 -10.95
N ASN A 70 -35.35 -1.64 -9.88
CA ASN A 70 -36.30 -1.51 -8.77
C ASN A 70 -36.24 -0.10 -8.15
N PRO A 71 -37.14 0.82 -8.57
CA PRO A 71 -37.14 2.20 -8.09
C PRO A 71 -37.37 2.37 -6.58
N LYS A 72 -37.92 1.35 -5.90
CA LYS A 72 -38.20 1.37 -4.46
C LYS A 72 -37.06 0.83 -3.58
N ALA A 73 -35.94 0.41 -4.17
CA ALA A 73 -34.82 -0.21 -3.46
C ALA A 73 -33.79 0.82 -2.94
N GLU A 74 -34.25 1.93 -2.36
CA GLU A 74 -33.36 3.02 -1.89
C GLU A 74 -32.42 2.58 -0.76
N GLU A 75 -32.85 1.66 0.10
CA GLU A 75 -32.04 1.13 1.21
C GLU A 75 -30.81 0.33 0.75
N LEU A 76 -30.79 -0.13 -0.50
CA LEU A 76 -29.69 -0.92 -1.08
C LEU A 76 -28.69 -0.07 -1.88
N LEU A 77 -28.92 1.24 -1.99
CA LEU A 77 -28.03 2.16 -2.68
C LEU A 77 -26.70 2.31 -1.94
N ILE A 78 -25.61 2.33 -2.71
CA ILE A 78 -24.29 2.70 -2.19
C ILE A 78 -24.25 4.23 -2.15
N ASN A 79 -24.60 4.80 -1.00
CA ASN A 79 -24.54 6.23 -0.72
C ASN A 79 -23.64 6.50 0.50
N SER A 80 -23.53 7.75 0.91
CA SER A 80 -22.77 8.17 2.10
C SER A 80 -23.29 7.57 3.42
N TYR A 81 -24.47 6.95 3.43
CA TYR A 81 -25.11 6.36 4.60
C TYR A 81 -24.83 4.85 4.74
N MET A 82 -23.64 4.36 4.40
CA MET A 82 -23.26 2.94 4.56
C MET A 82 -23.13 2.47 6.03
N GLY A 83 -23.68 3.21 7.00
CA GLY A 83 -23.59 2.88 8.43
C GLY A 83 -22.22 3.11 9.07
N MET A 84 -21.24 3.63 8.32
CA MET A 84 -19.92 3.99 8.86
C MET A 84 -19.98 5.40 9.46
N THR A 85 -19.79 5.49 10.78
CA THR A 85 -19.66 6.79 11.45
C THR A 85 -18.31 7.43 11.11
N TYR A 86 -18.25 8.77 11.16
CA TYR A 86 -16.97 9.50 10.99
C TYR A 86 -15.92 9.04 12.01
N ALA A 87 -16.33 8.79 13.25
CA ALA A 87 -15.44 8.26 14.29
C ALA A 87 -14.85 6.89 13.92
N SER A 88 -15.67 5.96 13.41
CA SER A 88 -15.19 4.65 12.94
C SER A 88 -14.25 4.79 11.74
N PHE A 89 -14.58 5.67 10.79
CA PHE A 89 -13.72 5.94 9.63
C PHE A 89 -12.36 6.51 10.05
N MET A 90 -12.34 7.49 10.96
CA MET A 90 -11.10 8.09 11.45
C MET A 90 -10.24 7.09 12.23
N LYS A 91 -10.83 6.18 12.99
CA LYS A 91 -10.07 5.09 13.65
C LYS A 91 -9.46 4.14 12.64
N VAL A 92 -10.18 3.77 11.58
CA VAL A 92 -9.65 2.93 10.50
C VAL A 92 -8.51 3.63 9.76
N ALA A 93 -8.68 4.93 9.47
CA ALA A 93 -7.64 5.73 8.84
C ALA A 93 -6.40 5.85 9.74
N ALA A 94 -6.56 6.14 11.03
CA ALA A 94 -5.46 6.23 11.99
C ALA A 94 -4.71 4.88 12.14
N CYS A 95 -5.43 3.77 12.23
CA CYS A 95 -4.82 2.43 12.19
C CYS A 95 -4.07 2.22 10.87
N GLY A 96 -4.66 2.60 9.74
CA GLY A 96 -4.07 2.44 8.41
C GLY A 96 -2.75 3.20 8.24
N THR A 97 -2.75 4.50 8.56
CA THR A 97 -1.55 5.36 8.52
C THR A 97 -0.47 4.80 9.44
N TRP A 98 -0.78 4.56 10.71
CA TRP A 98 0.23 4.09 11.65
C TRP A 98 0.81 2.71 11.26
N LEU A 99 -0.04 1.79 10.81
CA LEU A 99 0.42 0.49 10.32
C LEU A 99 1.29 0.65 9.07
N GLY A 100 0.92 1.57 8.20
CA GLY A 100 1.68 1.97 7.02
C GLY A 100 3.08 2.46 7.37
N ASP A 101 3.18 3.49 8.21
CA ASP A 101 4.45 4.07 8.68
C ASP A 101 5.34 3.02 9.34
N PHE A 102 4.75 2.22 10.22
CA PHE A 102 5.47 1.16 10.92
C PHE A 102 5.99 0.11 9.93
N PHE A 103 5.15 -0.36 8.99
CA PHE A 103 5.59 -1.31 7.97
C PHE A 103 6.68 -0.72 7.09
N THR A 104 6.56 0.54 6.71
CA THR A 104 7.56 1.29 5.94
C THR A 104 8.89 1.35 6.69
N ALA A 105 8.89 1.79 7.95
CA ALA A 105 10.08 1.87 8.78
C ALA A 105 10.74 0.49 8.98
N TRP A 106 9.93 -0.55 9.20
CA TRP A 106 10.39 -1.91 9.40
C TRP A 106 10.99 -2.53 8.13
N MET A 107 10.36 -2.28 6.99
CA MET A 107 10.84 -2.64 5.66
C MET A 107 12.16 -1.96 5.31
N ILE A 108 12.27 -0.66 5.54
CA ILE A 108 13.50 0.11 5.28
C ILE A 108 14.62 -0.38 6.19
N THR A 109 14.31 -0.69 7.46
CA THR A 109 15.28 -1.30 8.38
C THR A 109 15.79 -2.64 7.86
N ASP A 110 14.89 -3.52 7.40
CA ASP A 110 15.25 -4.80 6.80
C ASP A 110 16.10 -4.63 5.53
N MET A 111 15.79 -3.62 4.71
CA MET A 111 16.56 -3.27 3.52
C MET A 111 17.96 -2.75 3.86
N MET A 112 18.07 -1.79 4.79
CA MET A 112 19.35 -1.21 5.23
C MET A 112 20.27 -2.26 5.87
N LEU A 113 19.71 -3.25 6.57
CA LEU A 113 20.49 -4.35 7.14
C LEU A 113 21.02 -5.32 6.06
N GLN A 114 20.41 -5.34 4.87
CA GLN A 114 20.82 -6.16 3.73
C GLN A 114 21.73 -5.44 2.74
N ASP A 115 21.71 -4.11 2.73
CA ASP A 115 22.33 -3.29 1.69
C ASP A 115 23.84 -3.14 1.88
N ASN A 116 24.62 -3.20 0.80
CA ASN A 116 26.08 -3.08 0.82
C ASN A 116 26.61 -1.64 0.68
N LEU A 117 25.75 -0.63 0.47
CA LEU A 117 26.18 0.75 0.26
C LEU A 117 26.90 1.38 1.48
N TYR A 118 26.54 0.98 2.70
CA TYR A 118 27.05 1.57 3.94
C TYR A 118 27.85 0.57 4.80
N PRO A 119 29.09 0.21 4.43
CA PRO A 119 29.85 -0.86 5.08
C PRO A 119 30.24 -0.58 6.54
N GLY A 120 30.27 0.70 6.95
CA GLY A 120 30.57 1.10 8.33
C GLY A 120 29.38 1.03 9.30
N TRP A 121 28.15 0.89 8.79
CA TRP A 121 26.94 0.99 9.61
C TRP A 121 26.51 -0.39 10.14
N ALA A 122 26.26 -0.48 11.46
CA ALA A 122 25.67 -1.64 12.14
C ALA A 122 26.27 -3.02 11.79
N GLN A 123 27.60 -3.11 11.65
CA GLN A 123 28.33 -4.29 11.14
C GLN A 123 27.94 -5.61 11.83
N THR A 124 27.79 -5.61 13.16
CA THR A 124 27.41 -6.79 13.94
C THR A 124 25.99 -7.26 13.64
N LEU A 125 25.04 -6.32 13.60
CA LEU A 125 23.63 -6.61 13.30
C LEU A 125 23.47 -7.12 11.88
N ARG A 126 24.18 -6.50 10.92
CA ARG A 126 24.18 -6.93 9.52
C ARG A 126 24.75 -8.32 9.34
N SER A 127 25.89 -8.61 9.96
CA SER A 127 26.51 -9.94 9.91
C SER A 127 25.56 -11.01 10.45
N PHE A 128 24.85 -10.71 11.54
CA PHE A 128 23.80 -11.57 12.08
C PHE A 128 22.62 -11.74 11.10
N TRP A 129 22.13 -10.64 10.52
CA TRP A 129 20.99 -10.61 9.60
C TRP A 129 21.25 -11.39 8.31
N HIS A 130 22.47 -11.28 7.75
CA HIS A 130 22.90 -12.05 6.58
C HIS A 130 23.05 -13.54 6.89
N LYS A 131 23.64 -13.87 8.05
CA LYS A 131 23.88 -15.26 8.46
C LYS A 131 22.59 -16.02 8.79
N HIS A 132 21.61 -15.34 9.38
CA HIS A 132 20.38 -15.97 9.88
C HIS A 132 19.13 -15.49 9.11
N THR A 133 19.03 -15.86 7.83
CA THR A 133 17.89 -15.48 6.96
C THR A 133 16.53 -15.94 7.52
N THR A 134 16.45 -17.12 8.16
CA THR A 134 15.20 -17.61 8.77
C THR A 134 14.80 -16.78 9.99
N THR A 135 15.77 -16.45 10.85
CA THR A 135 15.52 -15.62 12.04
C THR A 135 15.07 -14.22 11.65
N ARG A 136 15.67 -13.63 10.60
CA ARG A 136 15.19 -12.39 10.01
C ARG A 136 13.70 -12.46 9.65
N ILE A 137 13.28 -13.48 8.91
CA ILE A 137 11.89 -13.62 8.46
C ILE A 137 10.95 -13.77 9.67
N CYS A 138 11.32 -14.62 10.63
CA CYS A 138 10.54 -14.78 11.85
C CYS A 138 10.43 -13.46 12.62
N VAL A 139 11.54 -12.79 12.92
CA VAL A 139 11.56 -11.50 13.64
C VAL A 139 10.77 -10.44 12.88
N PHE A 140 10.86 -10.43 11.55
CA PHE A 140 10.14 -9.48 10.72
C PHE A 140 8.62 -9.63 10.89
N TRP A 141 8.09 -10.84 10.71
CA TRP A 141 6.65 -11.08 10.77
C TRP A 141 6.09 -11.12 12.19
N THR A 142 6.81 -11.72 13.15
CA THR A 142 6.35 -11.74 14.54
C THR A 142 6.38 -10.35 15.15
N GLY A 143 7.45 -9.58 14.92
CA GLY A 143 7.53 -8.18 15.34
C GLY A 143 6.41 -7.35 14.73
N ALA A 144 6.20 -7.46 13.42
CA ALA A 144 5.14 -6.71 12.75
C ALA A 144 3.74 -7.07 13.26
N LEU A 145 3.44 -8.35 13.44
CA LEU A 145 2.13 -8.79 13.95
C LEU A 145 1.88 -8.37 15.40
N VAL A 146 2.88 -8.50 16.28
CA VAL A 146 2.75 -8.13 17.69
C VAL A 146 2.52 -6.63 17.84
N ILE A 147 3.32 -5.82 17.16
CA ILE A 147 3.24 -4.36 17.27
C ILE A 147 1.95 -3.86 16.59
N ALA A 148 1.56 -4.43 15.44
CA ALA A 148 0.27 -4.15 14.80
C ALA A 148 -0.91 -4.48 15.72
N ALA A 149 -0.94 -5.68 16.32
CA ALA A 149 -2.02 -6.08 17.22
C ALA A 149 -2.09 -5.16 18.46
N LEU A 150 -0.94 -4.82 19.04
CA LEU A 150 -0.87 -3.89 20.16
C LEU A 150 -1.45 -2.54 19.80
N VAL A 151 -1.03 -1.91 18.70
CA VAL A 151 -1.49 -0.56 18.38
C VAL A 151 -2.93 -0.53 17.89
N ILE A 152 -3.38 -1.51 17.10
CA ILE A 152 -4.79 -1.63 16.72
C ILE A 152 -5.65 -1.76 17.98
N THR A 153 -5.25 -2.60 18.95
CA THR A 153 -6.02 -2.73 20.20
C THR A 153 -6.01 -1.43 21.02
N LEU A 154 -4.90 -0.69 21.07
CA LEU A 154 -4.85 0.62 21.73
C LEU A 154 -5.77 1.65 21.08
N ILE A 155 -5.79 1.75 19.74
CA ILE A 155 -6.62 2.70 18.99
C ILE A 155 -8.10 2.33 19.09
N VAL A 156 -8.44 1.05 18.99
CA VAL A 156 -9.84 0.61 18.96
C VAL A 156 -10.48 0.65 20.34
N THR A 157 -9.74 0.31 21.41
CA THR A 157 -10.32 0.17 22.75
C THR A 157 -10.53 1.52 23.47
N ASP A 158 -10.07 2.65 22.91
CA ASP A 158 -10.14 4.00 23.51
C ASP A 158 -9.66 4.08 24.97
N LYS A 159 -8.91 3.08 25.47
CA LYS A 159 -8.50 2.99 26.88
C LYS A 159 -7.57 4.13 27.29
N ILE A 160 -6.92 4.74 26.31
CA ILE A 160 -6.00 5.85 26.49
C ILE A 160 -6.68 7.10 25.95
N SER A 161 -7.11 7.98 26.85
CA SER A 161 -7.55 9.32 26.49
C SER A 161 -6.31 10.17 26.13
N TRP A 162 -5.98 10.22 24.85
CA TRP A 162 -4.84 10.99 24.33
C TRP A 162 -4.88 12.47 24.76
N ASP A 163 -6.08 13.05 24.88
CA ASP A 163 -6.27 14.43 25.35
C ASP A 163 -5.83 14.64 26.81
N ASN A 164 -5.97 13.64 27.68
CA ASN A 164 -5.47 13.76 29.05
C ASN A 164 -3.96 13.57 29.15
N LEU A 165 -3.36 12.82 28.22
CA LEU A 165 -1.90 12.63 28.12
C LEU A 165 -1.20 13.84 27.48
N ASN A 166 -1.85 14.54 26.56
CA ASN A 166 -1.31 15.70 25.84
C ASN A 166 -1.50 17.04 26.55
N LYS A 167 -2.13 17.08 27.74
CA LYS A 167 -2.54 18.31 28.43
C LYS A 167 -1.43 19.36 28.62
N ASP A 168 -0.16 18.95 28.66
CA ASP A 168 0.97 19.84 28.96
C ASP A 168 2.05 19.96 27.87
N PHE A 169 1.96 19.23 26.74
CA PHE A 169 3.02 19.26 25.72
C PHE A 169 2.69 20.11 24.50
N ILE A 170 1.52 19.92 23.88
CA ILE A 170 1.07 20.67 22.69
C ILE A 170 -0.44 20.78 22.76
N ALA A 171 -0.99 21.99 22.79
CA ALA A 171 -2.42 22.19 22.58
C ALA A 171 -2.75 21.69 21.16
N SER A 172 -3.54 20.61 21.07
CA SER A 172 -3.96 19.92 19.84
C SER A 172 -4.82 20.81 18.93
N THR A 173 -4.26 21.92 18.44
CA THR A 173 -4.88 22.79 17.45
C THR A 173 -4.81 22.12 16.08
N GLU A 174 -5.76 22.41 15.19
CA GLU A 174 -5.73 21.94 13.79
C GLU A 174 -4.39 22.26 13.12
N LEU A 175 -3.78 23.39 13.46
CA LEU A 175 -2.46 23.79 12.98
C LEU A 175 -1.36 22.80 13.42
N SER A 176 -1.34 22.39 14.69
CA SER A 176 -0.35 21.44 15.20
C SER A 176 -0.47 20.06 14.56
N ARG A 177 -1.71 19.60 14.30
CA ARG A 177 -2.00 18.33 13.61
C ARG A 177 -1.57 18.40 12.13
N ALA A 178 -1.89 19.48 11.44
CA ALA A 178 -1.49 19.70 10.05
C ALA A 178 0.04 19.80 9.91
N PHE A 179 0.71 20.48 10.84
CA PHE A 179 2.17 20.56 10.86
C PHE A 179 2.84 19.20 11.09
N LEU A 180 2.31 18.39 12.02
CA LEU A 180 2.78 17.04 12.26
C LEU A 180 2.62 16.16 11.01
N ALA A 181 1.43 16.16 10.40
CA ALA A 181 1.15 15.42 9.18
C ALA A 181 2.04 15.86 8.00
N SER A 182 2.27 17.18 7.86
CA SER A 182 3.20 17.72 6.85
C SER A 182 4.63 17.26 7.11
N SER A 183 5.06 17.22 8.38
CA SER A 183 6.40 16.77 8.75
C SER A 183 6.59 15.28 8.44
N ILE A 184 5.60 14.43 8.72
CA ILE A 184 5.60 13.00 8.38
C ILE A 184 5.71 12.83 6.86
N LEU A 185 4.86 13.52 6.09
CA LEU A 185 4.89 13.49 4.63
C LEU A 185 6.24 13.93 4.04
N VAL A 186 6.88 14.95 4.61
CA VAL A 186 8.22 15.37 4.20
C VAL A 186 9.26 14.30 4.51
N MET A 187 9.18 13.63 5.67
CA MET A 187 10.09 12.54 6.02
C MET A 187 9.93 11.34 5.08
N ASP A 188 8.70 10.99 4.72
CA ASP A 188 8.42 9.95 3.71
C ASP A 188 8.98 10.31 2.33
N LEU A 189 8.85 11.57 1.93
CA LEU A 189 9.44 12.04 0.68
C LEU A 189 10.98 11.97 0.73
N LEU A 190 11.60 12.34 1.86
CA LEU A 190 13.04 12.23 2.04
C LEU A 190 13.52 10.79 1.95
N ILE A 191 12.78 9.83 2.51
CA ILE A 191 13.07 8.39 2.38
C ILE A 191 13.11 7.98 0.91
N VAL A 192 12.15 8.43 0.09
CA VAL A 192 12.11 8.11 -1.34
C VAL A 192 13.26 8.77 -2.10
N MET A 193 13.57 10.03 -1.78
CA MET A 193 14.64 10.80 -2.42
C MET A 193 16.05 10.32 -2.05
N GLN A 194 16.21 9.60 -0.93
CA GLN A 194 17.50 9.04 -0.51
C GLN A 194 17.95 7.83 -1.35
N ASP A 195 17.06 7.21 -2.13
CA ASP A 195 17.47 6.20 -3.11
C ASP A 195 18.02 6.86 -4.37
N TRP A 196 19.32 6.64 -4.59
CA TRP A 196 20.06 7.11 -5.76
C TRP A 196 19.48 6.64 -7.10
N ASP A 197 18.65 5.60 -7.11
CA ASP A 197 17.98 5.08 -8.30
C ASP A 197 16.59 5.68 -8.54
N PHE A 198 16.06 6.48 -7.60
CA PHE A 198 14.83 7.25 -7.82
C PHE A 198 15.07 8.38 -8.83
N PRO A 199 14.17 8.64 -9.81
CA PRO A 199 12.88 7.98 -10.08
C PRO A 199 12.95 6.85 -11.13
N HIS A 200 14.15 6.44 -11.55
CA HIS A 200 14.32 5.58 -12.71
C HIS A 200 14.20 4.09 -12.40
N PHE A 201 14.54 3.64 -11.19
CA PHE A 201 14.44 2.26 -10.71
C PHE A 201 15.07 1.22 -11.65
N VAL A 202 16.23 1.53 -12.22
CA VAL A 202 16.92 0.70 -13.23
C VAL A 202 17.97 -0.21 -12.60
N CYS A 203 18.44 0.10 -11.40
CA CYS A 203 19.43 -0.71 -10.69
C CYS A 203 18.76 -1.88 -9.95
N ASP A 204 19.07 -3.10 -10.39
CA ASP A 204 18.75 -4.34 -9.67
C ASP A 204 19.63 -4.46 -8.42
N LEU A 205 19.36 -3.65 -7.39
CA LEU A 205 19.85 -4.00 -6.05
C LEU A 205 19.17 -5.32 -5.67
N ASN A 206 19.98 -6.37 -5.49
CA ASN A 206 19.54 -7.71 -5.08
C ASN A 206 19.09 -7.75 -3.60
N ILE A 207 18.25 -6.80 -3.20
CA ILE A 207 17.60 -6.77 -1.90
C ILE A 207 16.49 -7.82 -1.95
N LYS A 208 16.48 -8.73 -0.98
CA LYS A 208 15.38 -9.70 -0.85
C LYS A 208 14.13 -8.95 -0.42
N LEU A 209 12.97 -9.38 -0.89
CA LEU A 209 11.69 -8.78 -0.49
C LEU A 209 11.55 -8.80 1.04
N PRO A 210 10.93 -7.77 1.65
CA PRO A 210 10.76 -7.68 3.09
C PRO A 210 10.04 -8.91 3.63
N GLY A 211 10.65 -9.58 4.62
CA GLY A 211 10.08 -10.80 5.20
C GLY A 211 9.98 -12.00 4.25
N LEU A 212 10.63 -11.97 3.08
CA LEU A 212 10.61 -13.05 2.08
C LEU A 212 12.02 -13.48 1.68
N VAL A 213 12.14 -14.67 1.08
CA VAL A 213 13.45 -15.27 0.74
C VAL A 213 14.01 -14.75 -0.60
N GLN A 214 13.13 -14.40 -1.54
CA GLN A 214 13.47 -14.03 -2.92
C GLN A 214 13.38 -12.50 -3.15
N SER A 215 14.14 -11.97 -4.11
CA SER A 215 14.17 -10.55 -4.50
C SER A 215 13.06 -10.16 -5.49
N SER A 216 12.50 -11.14 -6.20
CA SER A 216 11.37 -10.95 -7.10
C SER A 216 10.50 -12.22 -7.16
N TYR A 217 9.19 -12.02 -7.30
CA TYR A 217 8.25 -13.10 -7.61
C TYR A 217 7.62 -12.83 -8.96
N THR A 218 7.85 -13.74 -9.91
CA THR A 218 7.18 -13.72 -11.20
C THR A 218 6.12 -14.82 -11.22
N LEU A 219 4.86 -14.44 -11.06
CA LEU A 219 3.71 -15.34 -11.19
C LEU A 219 3.29 -15.38 -12.66
N LYS A 220 3.36 -16.56 -13.26
CA LYS A 220 2.96 -16.78 -14.67
C LYS A 220 1.65 -17.56 -14.70
N PHE A 221 0.57 -16.88 -15.06
CA PHE A 221 -0.75 -17.49 -15.21
C PHE A 221 -0.99 -17.95 -16.65
N PHE A 222 -1.78 -19.02 -16.80
CA PHE A 222 -2.24 -19.58 -18.10
C PHE A 222 -1.15 -20.15 -19.02
N LYS A 223 -0.05 -20.66 -18.44
CA LYS A 223 1.13 -21.15 -19.18
C LYS A 223 0.88 -22.30 -20.19
N LYS A 224 -0.31 -22.93 -20.21
CA LYS A 224 -0.58 -24.09 -21.10
C LYS A 224 -2.04 -24.42 -21.44
N SER A 225 -3.05 -23.82 -20.79
CA SER A 225 -4.42 -24.39 -20.86
C SER A 225 -5.43 -23.61 -21.69
N LEU A 226 -5.16 -22.35 -22.08
CA LEU A 226 -6.07 -21.56 -22.91
C LEU A 226 -5.28 -20.74 -23.92
N LYS A 227 -5.84 -20.49 -25.11
CA LYS A 227 -5.28 -19.65 -26.20
C LYS A 227 -5.10 -18.16 -25.82
N PHE A 228 -5.05 -17.86 -24.52
CA PHE A 228 -4.85 -16.51 -24.01
C PHE A 228 -3.36 -16.16 -23.94
N PRO A 229 -3.00 -14.88 -24.10
CA PRO A 229 -1.62 -14.43 -23.93
C PRO A 229 -1.14 -14.71 -22.50
N GLU A 230 0.14 -15.10 -22.36
CA GLU A 230 0.77 -15.40 -21.07
C GLU A 230 0.66 -14.17 -20.13
N MET A 231 -0.11 -14.30 -19.06
CA MET A 231 -0.21 -13.24 -18.06
C MET A 231 0.94 -13.38 -17.07
N VAL A 232 1.99 -12.60 -17.30
CA VAL A 232 3.15 -12.48 -16.40
C VAL A 232 2.88 -11.38 -15.37
N PHE A 233 2.87 -11.72 -14.10
CA PHE A 233 2.83 -10.77 -12.99
C PHE A 233 4.22 -10.75 -12.37
N ASN A 234 4.92 -9.62 -12.46
CA ASN A 234 6.21 -9.46 -11.83
C ASN A 234 6.12 -8.50 -10.63
N ILE A 235 6.44 -9.00 -9.44
CA ILE A 235 6.59 -8.20 -8.23
C ILE A 235 8.09 -8.12 -7.94
N THR A 236 8.67 -6.94 -8.18
CA THR A 236 10.07 -6.67 -7.87
C THR A 236 10.18 -6.00 -6.49
N GLY A 237 11.26 -6.30 -5.76
CA GLY A 237 11.51 -5.77 -4.42
C GLY A 237 11.39 -4.24 -4.32
N LYS A 238 12.04 -3.51 -5.23
CA LYS A 238 11.97 -2.05 -5.26
C LYS A 238 10.53 -1.55 -5.42
N TRP A 239 9.82 -2.01 -6.43
CA TRP A 239 8.44 -1.58 -6.68
C TRP A 239 7.47 -1.98 -5.59
N PHE A 240 7.73 -3.08 -4.89
CA PHE A 240 6.95 -3.46 -3.71
C PHE A 240 7.15 -2.44 -2.58
N ASN A 241 8.41 -2.11 -2.28
CA ASN A 241 8.75 -1.16 -1.22
C ASN A 241 8.22 0.25 -1.53
N TYR A 242 8.48 0.76 -2.73
CA TYR A 242 7.98 2.07 -3.16
C TYR A 242 6.46 2.11 -3.27
N GLY A 243 5.82 1.02 -3.70
CA GLY A 243 4.36 0.96 -3.77
C GLY A 243 3.71 1.12 -2.40
N ILE A 244 4.30 0.51 -1.36
CA ILE A 244 3.83 0.68 0.03
C ILE A 244 4.02 2.13 0.48
N ILE A 245 5.23 2.70 0.33
CA ILE A 245 5.52 4.09 0.74
C ILE A 245 4.57 5.07 0.05
N VAL A 246 4.34 4.92 -1.26
CA VAL A 246 3.37 5.75 -2.01
C VAL A 246 1.95 5.59 -1.48
N GLY A 247 1.54 4.36 -1.12
CA GLY A 247 0.25 4.11 -0.48
C GLY A 247 0.12 4.81 0.88
N VAL A 248 1.17 4.79 1.70
CA VAL A 248 1.22 5.47 3.00
C VAL A 248 1.12 6.99 2.84
N MET A 249 1.93 7.57 1.93
CA MET A 249 1.85 9.00 1.62
C MET A 249 0.44 9.43 1.16
N MET A 250 -0.31 8.57 0.44
CA MET A 250 -1.70 8.87 0.08
C MET A 250 -2.64 8.87 1.29
N LEU A 251 -2.42 7.98 2.28
CA LEU A 251 -3.18 7.95 3.53
C LEU A 251 -2.87 9.19 4.39
N ASP A 252 -1.61 9.61 4.44
CA ASP A 252 -1.19 10.78 5.19
C ASP A 252 -1.73 12.08 4.61
N LEU A 253 -1.77 12.18 3.28
CA LEU A 253 -2.44 13.29 2.58
C LEU A 253 -3.94 13.36 2.94
N ASN A 254 -4.59 12.24 3.26
CA ASN A 254 -5.98 12.26 3.70
C ASN A 254 -6.15 12.84 5.11
N MET A 255 -5.11 12.83 5.95
CA MET A 255 -5.12 13.43 7.29
C MET A 255 -5.00 14.95 7.30
N TRP A 256 -4.73 15.58 6.15
CA TRP A 256 -4.77 17.04 5.99
C TRP A 256 -6.19 17.62 5.88
N LYS A 257 -7.21 16.77 5.73
CA LYS A 257 -8.63 17.17 5.78
C LYS A 257 -9.19 17.03 7.18
#